data_AF-A0A1Q8Q414-F1
#
_entry.id   AF-A0A1Q8Q414-F1
#
_cell.length_a   1.000
_cell.length_b   1.000
_cell.length_c   1.000
_cell.angle_alpha   90.00
_cell.angle_beta   90.00
_cell.angle_gamma   90.00
#
_symmetry.space_group_name_H-M   'P 1'
#
loop_
_entity.id
_entity.type
_entity.pdbx_description
1 polymer ?
#
loop_
_entity_poly.entity_id
_entity_poly.type
_entity_poly.pdbx_seq_one_letter_code
_entity_poly.pdbx_strand_id
1 'polypeptide(L)'
;MYEWVIIGGGIHGCTVANFLVKSGKTVIDDIRLIDPHAEPMARWKRNTNRIGMEYLRSPVVHHIDIHPFSLQKYSTSGDSRDFYGYYKRPKLDLFNEHSDSVLRDFDIKKAWHQRIIKNGVKSSKTPAIKARLRKSCFIS
;
A
#
# COMPACT_ATOMS: atom_id res chain seq x y z
N MET A 1 -5.77 17.53 12.92
CA MET A 1 -6.67 16.38 13.16
C MET A 1 -6.57 15.51 11.91
N TYR A 2 -6.45 14.19 12.03
CA TYR A 2 -6.35 13.32 10.85
C TYR A 2 -7.75 13.07 10.27
N GLU A 3 -7.90 13.17 8.95
CA GLU A 3 -9.13 12.77 8.27
C GLU A 3 -9.25 11.25 8.20
N TRP A 4 -8.12 10.55 8.03
CA TRP A 4 -8.06 9.11 7.84
C TRP A 4 -7.14 8.46 8.88
N VAL A 5 -7.64 7.43 9.56
CA VAL A 5 -6.83 6.58 10.43
C VAL A 5 -6.88 5.16 9.92
N ILE A 6 -5.72 4.62 9.55
CA ILE A 6 -5.55 3.25 9.05
C ILE A 6 -4.89 2.42 10.17
N ILE A 7 -5.54 1.34 10.59
CA ILE A 7 -5.01 0.43 11.62
C ILE A 7 -4.44 -0.80 10.91
N GLY A 8 -3.12 -0.96 11.00
CA GLY A 8 -2.35 -2.01 10.35
C GLY A 8 -1.51 -1.47 9.19
N GLY A 9 -0.20 -1.72 9.25
CA GLY A 9 0.81 -1.31 8.27
C GLY A 9 1.35 -2.47 7.44
N GLY A 10 0.55 -3.52 7.26
CA GLY A 10 0.81 -4.58 6.30
C GLY A 10 0.39 -4.21 4.88
N ILE A 11 0.48 -5.18 3.97
CA ILE A 11 0.20 -4.99 2.54
C ILE A 11 -1.11 -4.23 2.27
N HIS A 12 -2.23 -4.63 2.88
CA HIS A 12 -3.52 -3.98 2.65
C HIS A 12 -3.58 -2.53 3.16
N GLY A 13 -3.07 -2.26 4.36
CA GLY A 13 -3.09 -0.90 4.93
C GLY A 13 -2.23 0.05 4.10
N CYS A 14 -1.07 -0.43 3.66
CA CYS A 14 -0.19 0.30 2.76
C CYS A 14 -0.82 0.50 1.36
N THR A 15 -1.51 -0.50 0.80
CA THR A 15 -2.27 -0.35 -0.46
C THR A 15 -3.36 0.71 -0.36
N VAL A 16 -4.13 0.72 0.73
CA VAL A 16 -5.18 1.73 0.95
C VAL A 16 -4.57 3.12 1.08
N ALA A 17 -3.51 3.28 1.87
CA ALA A 17 -2.82 4.57 2.00
C ALA A 17 -2.30 5.08 0.66
N ASN A 18 -1.62 4.22 -0.11
CA ASN A 18 -1.12 4.55 -1.44
C ASN A 18 -2.26 4.96 -2.38
N PHE A 19 -3.35 4.19 -2.41
CA PHE A 19 -4.51 4.52 -3.24
C PHE A 19 -5.10 5.88 -2.87
N LEU A 20 -5.32 6.16 -1.58
CA LEU A 20 -5.91 7.42 -1.12
C LEU A 20 -5.06 8.64 -1.54
N VAL A 21 -3.74 8.54 -1.42
CA VAL A 21 -2.82 9.63 -1.80
C VAL A 21 -2.71 9.74 -3.32
N LYS A 22 -2.33 8.67 -4.03
CA LYS A 22 -2.06 8.72 -5.47
C LYS A 22 -3.33 8.93 -6.33
N SER A 23 -4.52 8.60 -5.82
CA SER A 23 -5.79 8.92 -6.50
C SER A 23 -6.34 10.32 -6.17
N GLY A 24 -5.60 11.11 -5.38
CA GLY A 24 -5.97 12.50 -5.04
C GLY A 24 -7.18 12.61 -4.10
N LYS A 25 -7.47 11.57 -3.32
CA LYS A 25 -8.58 11.57 -2.35
C LYS A 25 -8.23 12.30 -1.06
N THR A 26 -6.96 12.33 -0.70
CA THR A 26 -6.41 13.02 0.47
C THR A 26 -4.90 13.25 0.29
N VAL A 27 -4.26 13.95 1.22
CA VAL A 27 -2.80 14.13 1.28
C VAL A 27 -2.19 13.30 2.41
N ILE A 28 -0.89 13.04 2.35
CA ILE A 28 -0.22 12.18 3.35
C ILE A 28 -0.33 12.71 4.78
N ASP A 29 -0.36 14.04 4.95
CA ASP A 29 -0.44 14.70 6.27
C ASP A 29 -1.80 14.51 6.96
N ASP A 30 -2.84 14.17 6.20
CA ASP A 30 -4.19 13.90 6.70
C ASP A 30 -4.42 12.41 7.04
N ILE A 31 -3.43 11.55 6.74
CA ILE A 31 -3.45 10.13 7.04
C ILE A 31 -2.61 9.86 8.28
N ARG A 32 -3.14 9.03 9.18
CA ARG A 32 -2.39 8.40 10.27
C ARG A 32 -2.47 6.89 10.14
N LEU A 33 -1.33 6.24 9.93
CA LEU A 33 -1.22 4.79 9.83
C LEU A 33 -0.56 4.23 11.09
N ILE A 34 -1.27 3.33 11.78
CA ILE A 34 -0.89 2.83 13.10
C ILE A 34 -0.64 1.33 13.05
N ASP A 35 0.56 0.91 13.42
CA ASP A 35 0.96 -0.51 13.47
C ASP A 35 1.94 -0.75 14.62
N PRO A 36 1.96 -1.93 15.27
CA PRO A 36 2.93 -2.22 16.33
C PRO A 36 4.39 -2.34 15.85
N HIS A 37 4.63 -2.58 14.57
CA HIS A 37 5.97 -2.82 14.02
C HIS A 37 6.74 -1.52 13.76
N ALA A 38 8.06 -1.62 13.63
CA ALA A 38 8.93 -0.44 13.45
C ALA A 38 8.74 0.24 12.10
N GLU A 39 8.34 -0.52 11.08
CA GLU A 39 8.24 -0.05 9.70
C GLU A 39 7.06 -0.68 8.96
N PRO A 40 6.56 -0.01 7.90
CA PRO A 40 5.61 -0.59 6.96
C PRO A 40 6.08 -1.94 6.43
N MET A 41 5.14 -2.83 6.13
CA MET A 41 5.41 -4.15 5.54
C MET A 41 6.26 -5.10 6.40
N ALA A 42 6.66 -4.73 7.62
CA ALA A 42 7.52 -5.58 8.48
C ALA A 42 6.94 -6.99 8.70
N ARG A 43 5.64 -7.09 9.02
CA ARG A 43 4.98 -8.39 9.21
C ARG A 43 4.88 -9.20 7.92
N TRP A 44 4.67 -8.53 6.78
CA TRP A 44 4.67 -9.18 5.46
C TRP A 44 6.04 -9.79 5.20
N LYS A 45 7.11 -8.98 5.19
CA LYS A 45 8.49 -9.42 4.92
C LYS A 45 8.91 -10.56 5.84
N ARG A 46 8.61 -10.46 7.14
CA ARG A 46 8.90 -11.52 8.12
C ARG A 46 8.18 -12.83 7.79
N ASN A 47 6.88 -12.78 7.52
CA ASN A 47 6.09 -13.97 7.31
C ASN A 47 6.45 -14.67 5.99
N THR A 48 6.67 -13.90 4.93
CA THR A 48 7.00 -14.43 3.60
C THR A 48 8.40 -15.04 3.56
N ASN A 49 9.36 -14.41 4.24
CA ASN A 49 10.68 -14.98 4.45
C ASN A 49 10.63 -16.28 5.27
N ARG A 50 9.88 -16.29 6.39
CA ARG A 50 9.79 -17.46 7.29
C ARG A 50 9.27 -18.72 6.60
N ILE A 51 8.39 -18.58 5.61
CA ILE A 51 7.85 -19.72 4.86
C ILE A 51 8.66 -20.07 3.61
N GLY A 52 9.80 -19.40 3.38
CA GLY A 52 10.66 -19.64 2.21
C GLY A 52 9.97 -19.30 0.88
N MET A 53 9.13 -18.27 0.84
CA MET A 53 8.43 -17.93 -0.40
C MET A 53 9.38 -17.25 -1.39
N GLU A 54 9.63 -17.89 -2.53
CA GLU A 54 10.48 -17.32 -3.59
C GLU A 54 9.68 -16.48 -4.59
N TYR A 55 8.45 -16.92 -4.90
CA TYR A 55 7.54 -16.26 -5.83
C TYR A 55 6.19 -16.04 -5.15
N LEU A 56 5.53 -14.93 -5.49
CA LEU A 56 4.16 -14.71 -5.06
C LEU A 56 3.22 -15.80 -5.60
N ARG A 57 2.10 -15.99 -4.91
CA ARG A 57 1.03 -16.89 -5.38
C ARG A 57 0.07 -16.19 -6.33
N SER A 58 0.11 -14.85 -6.39
CA SER A 58 -0.73 -14.01 -7.23
C SER A 58 -0.04 -13.55 -8.52
N PRO A 59 -0.81 -13.19 -9.56
CA PRO A 59 -0.27 -12.62 -10.80
C PRO A 59 0.44 -11.28 -10.61
N VAL A 60 1.25 -10.87 -11.59
CA VAL A 60 2.02 -9.61 -11.61
C VAL A 60 1.19 -8.35 -11.35
N VAL A 61 -0.09 -8.34 -11.75
CA VAL A 61 -0.98 -7.17 -11.58
C VAL A 61 -1.48 -6.97 -10.14
N HIS A 62 -1.26 -7.94 -9.25
CA HIS A 62 -1.66 -7.85 -7.84
C HIS A 62 -0.54 -7.26 -6.99
N HIS A 63 -0.37 -5.94 -7.07
CA HIS A 63 0.65 -5.18 -6.34
C HIS A 63 0.07 -3.96 -5.63
N ILE A 64 0.90 -3.30 -4.82
CA ILE A 64 0.51 -2.16 -3.98
C ILE A 64 0.22 -0.87 -4.76
N ASP A 65 0.77 -0.70 -5.97
CA ASP A 65 0.61 0.53 -6.73
C ASP A 65 -0.75 0.65 -7.44
N ILE A 66 -1.14 1.89 -7.76
CA ILE A 66 -2.39 2.18 -8.50
C ILE A 66 -2.29 1.83 -9.99
N HIS A 67 -1.07 1.81 -10.56
CA HIS A 67 -0.87 1.55 -11.97
C HIS A 67 -0.66 0.05 -12.21
N PRO A 68 -1.50 -0.63 -13.01
CA PRO A 68 -1.52 -2.09 -13.12
C PRO A 68 -0.25 -2.72 -13.72
N PHE A 69 0.59 -1.91 -14.38
CA PHE A 69 1.85 -2.35 -14.97
C PHE A 69 3.08 -1.81 -14.22
N SER A 70 2.90 -1.20 -13.04
CA SER A 70 3.99 -0.60 -12.26
C SER A 70 5.07 -1.61 -11.91
N LEU A 71 4.69 -2.76 -11.35
CA LEU A 71 5.64 -3.83 -10.98
C LEU A 71 6.37 -4.40 -12.20
N GLN A 72 5.66 -4.52 -13.32
CA GLN A 72 6.27 -4.97 -14.58
C GLN A 72 7.28 -3.96 -15.11
N LYS A 73 6.96 -2.66 -15.06
CA LYS A 73 7.88 -1.58 -15.45
C LYS A 73 9.07 -1.46 -14.50
N TYR A 74 8.87 -1.80 -13.23
CA TYR A 74 9.93 -1.83 -12.22
C TYR A 74 10.93 -2.96 -12.47
N SER A 75 10.47 -4.08 -13.03
CA SER A 75 11.33 -5.14 -13.58
C SER A 75 11.91 -4.68 -14.92
N THR A 76 12.89 -3.77 -14.87
CA THR A 76 13.66 -3.33 -16.04
C THR A 76 14.82 -4.28 -16.38
N SER A 77 15.06 -5.29 -15.54
CA SER A 77 16.21 -6.19 -15.60
C SER A 77 16.26 -7.07 -16.84
N GLY A 78 15.12 -7.27 -17.53
CA GLY A 78 15.00 -8.27 -18.60
C GLY A 78 15.27 -9.70 -18.13
N ASP A 79 15.37 -9.93 -16.81
CA ASP A 79 15.66 -11.25 -16.26
C ASP A 79 14.41 -12.12 -16.36
N SER A 80 14.51 -13.19 -17.13
CA SER A 80 13.46 -14.20 -17.27
C SER A 80 12.99 -14.80 -15.92
N ARG A 81 13.79 -14.65 -14.85
CA ARG A 81 13.51 -15.17 -13.50
C ARG A 81 12.68 -14.23 -12.62
N ASP A 82 12.43 -13.00 -13.04
CA ASP A 82 11.62 -12.04 -12.28
C ASP A 82 10.16 -12.47 -12.17
N PHE A 83 9.69 -13.27 -13.12
CA PHE A 83 8.32 -13.75 -13.19
C PHE A 83 8.27 -15.26 -13.46
N TYR A 84 7.39 -15.95 -12.75
CA TYR A 84 7.23 -17.41 -12.88
C TYR A 84 5.88 -17.80 -13.47
N GLY A 85 5.93 -18.63 -14.52
CA GLY A 85 4.80 -19.32 -15.12
C GLY A 85 3.81 -18.42 -15.89
N TYR A 86 2.69 -19.01 -16.30
CA TYR A 86 1.67 -18.36 -17.14
C TYR A 86 1.14 -17.04 -16.56
N TYR A 87 0.91 -16.99 -15.25
CA TYR A 87 0.40 -15.80 -14.57
C TYR A 87 1.47 -14.75 -14.26
N LYS A 88 2.72 -14.96 -14.70
CA LYS A 88 3.86 -14.07 -14.43
C LYS A 88 3.95 -13.72 -12.94
N ARG A 89 3.98 -14.73 -12.08
CA ARG A 89 4.02 -14.53 -10.64
C ARG A 89 5.35 -13.88 -10.25
N PRO A 90 5.38 -12.70 -9.61
CA PRO A 90 6.63 -11.99 -9.38
C PRO A 90 7.47 -12.69 -8.31
N LYS A 91 8.79 -12.61 -8.46
CA LYS A 91 9.75 -12.95 -7.41
C LYS A 91 9.46 -12.09 -6.16
N LEU A 92 9.58 -12.68 -4.98
CA LEU A 92 9.28 -12.00 -3.72
C LEU A 92 10.17 -10.76 -3.50
N ASP A 93 11.46 -10.86 -3.82
CA ASP A 93 12.40 -9.75 -3.63
C ASP A 93 12.02 -8.56 -4.53
N LEU A 94 11.76 -8.80 -5.81
CA LEU A 94 11.27 -7.80 -6.76
C LEU A 94 9.97 -7.14 -6.25
N PHE A 95 9.03 -7.94 -5.73
CA PHE A 95 7.80 -7.42 -5.15
C PHE A 95 8.04 -6.52 -3.94
N ASN A 96 8.94 -6.92 -3.04
CA ASN A 96 9.29 -6.16 -1.84
C ASN A 96 10.00 -4.85 -2.20
N GLU A 97 10.95 -4.89 -3.13
CA GLU A 97 11.67 -3.71 -3.63
C GLU A 97 10.73 -2.71 -4.30
N HIS A 98 9.85 -3.19 -5.19
CA HIS A 98 8.80 -2.38 -5.79
C HIS A 98 7.89 -1.78 -4.73
N SER A 99 7.47 -2.56 -3.73
CA SER A 99 6.63 -2.06 -2.65
C SER A 99 7.33 -0.97 -1.84
N ASP A 100 8.60 -1.14 -1.50
CA ASP A 100 9.40 -0.14 -0.79
C ASP A 100 9.62 1.11 -1.64
N SER A 101 9.71 0.99 -2.97
CA SER A 101 9.73 2.14 -3.88
C SER A 101 8.42 2.90 -3.83
N VAL A 102 7.29 2.22 -4.04
CA VAL A 102 5.95 2.84 -4.00
C VAL A 102 5.72 3.55 -2.68
N LEU A 103 6.09 2.92 -1.56
CA LEU A 103 5.94 3.49 -0.22
C LEU A 103 6.79 4.75 -0.01
N ARG A 104 7.98 4.82 -0.62
CA ARG A 104 8.83 6.02 -0.59
C ARG A 104 8.25 7.13 -1.46
N ASP A 105 7.67 6.80 -2.62
CA ASP A 105 7.14 7.79 -3.57
C ASP A 105 6.07 8.72 -2.96
N PHE A 106 5.27 8.22 -2.01
CA PHE A 106 4.25 9.03 -1.31
C PHE A 106 4.61 9.36 0.14
N ASP A 107 5.86 9.10 0.54
CA ASP A 107 6.41 9.46 1.86
C ASP A 107 5.61 8.88 3.05
N ILE A 108 5.32 7.57 3.00
CA ILE A 108 4.49 6.89 4.03
C ILE A 108 4.98 7.13 5.46
N LYS A 109 6.27 7.41 5.64
CA LYS A 109 6.88 7.65 6.96
C LYS A 109 6.25 8.84 7.67
N LYS A 110 5.74 9.85 6.96
CA LYS A 110 4.99 10.98 7.55
C LYS A 110 3.72 10.54 8.26
N ALA A 111 3.02 9.55 7.70
CA ALA A 111 1.78 9.02 8.30
C ALA A 111 2.04 7.95 9.36
N TRP A 112 3.26 7.39 9.44
CA TRP A 112 3.56 6.25 10.30
C TRP A 112 3.48 6.59 11.79
N HIS A 113 2.94 5.67 12.58
CA HIS A 113 2.92 5.76 14.03
C HIS A 113 3.01 4.37 14.65
N GLN A 114 4.17 4.04 15.20
CA GLN A 114 4.39 2.75 15.84
C GLN A 114 3.62 2.67 17.16
N ARG A 115 2.49 1.94 17.19
CA ARG A 115 1.70 1.73 18.40
C ARG A 115 0.77 0.52 18.32
N ILE A 116 0.56 -0.13 19.46
CA ILE A 116 -0.54 -1.08 19.65
C ILE A 116 -1.81 -0.31 20.03
N ILE A 117 -2.88 -0.49 19.28
CA ILE A 117 -4.21 0.05 19.64
C ILE A 117 -4.91 -0.96 20.54
N LYS A 118 -5.23 -0.53 21.76
CA LYS A 118 -5.92 -1.37 22.75
C LYS A 118 -7.45 -1.23 22.69
N ASN A 119 -7.95 0.00 22.46
CA ASN A 119 -9.38 0.32 22.40
C ASN A 119 -9.67 1.33 21.28
N GLY A 120 -10.84 1.22 20.64
CA GLY A 120 -11.40 2.25 19.76
C GLY A 120 -12.50 3.02 20.48
N VAL A 121 -12.46 4.35 20.44
CA VAL A 121 -13.50 5.22 21.03
C VAL A 121 -14.19 5.97 19.90
N LYS A 122 -15.53 5.98 19.88
CA LYS A 122 -16.30 6.82 18.96
C LYS A 122 -16.26 8.26 19.45
N SER A 123 -15.86 9.20 18.59
CA SER A 123 -16.08 10.63 18.83
C SER A 123 -17.55 10.95 18.61
N SER A 124 -18.17 11.69 19.54
CA SER A 124 -19.57 12.14 19.46
C SER A 124 -19.81 13.29 18.47
N LYS A 125 -18.78 13.74 17.75
CA LYS A 125 -18.91 14.77 16.71
C LYS A 125 -18.70 14.15 15.33
N THR A 126 -19.79 13.91 14.61
CA THR A 126 -19.76 13.62 13.17
C THR A 126 -19.98 14.94 12.43
N PRO A 127 -18.96 15.57 11.80
CA PRO A 127 -19.26 16.40 10.65
C PRO A 127 -19.65 15.43 9.53
N ALA A 128 -20.81 15.65 8.93
CA ALA A 128 -21.25 14.89 7.77
C ALA A 128 -20.12 14.83 6.74
N ILE A 129 -19.62 13.62 6.45
CA ILE A 129 -18.74 13.40 5.32
C ILE A 129 -19.57 13.69 4.07
N LYS A 130 -19.52 14.94 3.59
CA LYS A 130 -19.96 15.25 2.23
C LYS A 130 -18.97 14.55 1.32
N ALA A 131 -19.34 13.37 0.82
CA ALA A 131 -18.68 12.76 -0.32
C ALA A 131 -18.72 13.77 -1.47
N ARG A 132 -17.66 14.56 -1.62
CA ARG A 132 -17.49 15.46 -2.76
C ARG A 132 -17.07 14.59 -3.93
N LEU A 133 -18.05 13.94 -4.56
CA LEU A 133 -17.92 13.46 -5.92
C LEU A 133 -17.63 14.69 -6.79
N ARG A 134 -16.34 14.97 -7.06
CA ARG A 134 -15.98 15.82 -8.18
C ARG A 134 -16.47 15.07 -9.42
N LYS A 135 -17.59 15.52 -9.98
CA LYS A 135 -17.98 15.17 -11.34
C LYS A 135 -16.85 15.65 -12.24
N SER A 136 -15.96 14.75 -12.65
CA SER A 136 -15.16 15.00 -13.83
C SER A 136 -16.11 14.92 -15.02
N CYS A 137 -16.46 16.08 -15.55
CA CYS A 137 -16.96 16.22 -16.90
C CYS A 137 -16.02 15.46 -17.84
N PHE A 138 -16.55 14.50 -18.58
CA PHE A 138 -16.04 14.11 -19.88
C PHE A 138 -17.26 14.01 -20.80
N ILE A 139 -17.53 15.12 -21.48
CA ILE A 139 -18.23 15.15 -22.77
C ILE A 139 -17.12 15.41 -23.78
N SER A 140 -16.87 14.42 -24.63
CA SER A 140 -16.68 14.48 -26.09
C SER A 140 -16.07 13.16 -26.55
#